data_AF-A0A7Y6YJX5-F1
#
_entry.id   AF-A0A7Y6YJX5-F1
#
_cell.length_a   1.000
_cell.length_b   1.000
_cell.length_c   1.000
_cell.angle_alpha   90.00
_cell.angle_beta   90.00
_cell.angle_gamma   90.00
#
_symmetry.space_group_name_H-M   'P 1'
#
loop_
_entity.id
_entity.type
_entity.pdbx_description
1 polymer ?
#
loop_
_entity_poly.entity_id
_entity_poly.type
_entity_poly.pdbx_seq_one_letter_code
_entity_poly.pdbx_strand_id
1 'polypeptide(L)'
;MNQIEELQGRIQAALQRISAGSAALQEARAADRVKAEEATAAAVQAAEAAAAGAANAELEQALDEERTANAQLEERVKVLHARLKEAEGGTSAGTASDEDVAAMQAELELLRNEAGDPAEKEALRSEVARLKGQLEAAANTAASDKEALEDELTEAKAANDALKAQLEAAPAAENTPVESADAPDVNAELERQNEALVRLDSELQQLRQANEELRASNAALREANAQSLGDAGLINTAMEAEIEGLRAAQASDQAQVNAVLAKLEPLLVNARNLPEGEEV
;
A
#
# COMPACT_ATOMS: atom_id res chain seq x y z
N MET A 1 22.00 -47.45 -39.48
CA MET A 1 20.57 -47.12 -39.62
C MET A 1 19.81 -47.43 -38.33
N ASN A 2 19.86 -48.65 -37.78
CA ASN A 2 19.14 -49.02 -36.53
C ASN A 2 19.39 -48.13 -35.29
N GLN A 3 20.60 -47.63 -35.07
CA GLN A 3 20.91 -46.76 -33.92
C GLN A 3 20.23 -45.38 -34.01
N ILE A 4 20.00 -44.87 -35.23
CA ILE A 4 19.33 -43.59 -35.44
C ILE A 4 17.83 -43.74 -35.15
N GLU A 5 17.21 -44.83 -35.56
CA GLU A 5 15.80 -45.14 -35.27
C GLU A 5 15.57 -45.34 -33.77
N GLU A 6 16.50 -46.01 -33.07
CA GLU A 6 16.43 -46.20 -31.62
C GLU A 6 16.56 -44.85 -30.87
N LEU A 7 17.48 -43.99 -31.29
CA LEU A 7 17.63 -42.63 -30.72
C LEU A 7 16.40 -41.76 -31.02
N GLN A 8 15.86 -41.80 -32.23
CA GLN A 8 14.63 -41.08 -32.60
C GLN A 8 13.44 -41.55 -31.75
N GLY A 9 13.26 -42.85 -31.56
CA GLY A 9 12.21 -43.40 -30.70
C GLY A 9 12.34 -42.95 -29.24
N ARG A 10 13.56 -42.92 -28.70
CA ARG A 10 13.82 -42.43 -27.33
C ARG A 10 13.59 -40.93 -27.20
N ILE A 11 13.96 -40.14 -28.19
CA ILE A 11 13.68 -38.70 -28.20
C ILE A 11 12.18 -38.44 -28.29
N GLN A 12 11.45 -39.16 -29.14
CA GLN A 12 10.00 -38.99 -29.27
C GLN A 12 9.26 -39.37 -27.98
N ALA A 13 9.68 -40.44 -27.30
CA ALA A 13 9.17 -40.82 -25.99
C ALA A 13 9.52 -39.79 -24.90
N ALA A 14 10.73 -39.22 -24.94
CA ALA A 14 11.14 -38.15 -24.03
C ALA A 14 10.31 -36.88 -24.24
N LEU A 15 10.07 -36.48 -25.49
CA LEU A 15 9.24 -35.33 -25.84
C LEU A 15 7.79 -35.50 -25.38
N GLN A 16 7.20 -36.68 -25.57
CA GLN A 16 5.85 -36.99 -25.08
C GLN A 16 5.76 -36.94 -23.55
N ARG A 17 6.82 -37.37 -22.85
CA ARG A 17 6.87 -37.30 -21.38
C ARG A 17 7.02 -35.86 -20.88
N ILE A 18 7.81 -35.05 -21.57
CA ILE A 18 7.98 -33.63 -21.26
C ILE A 18 6.67 -32.87 -21.52
N SER A 19 5.99 -33.13 -22.63
CA SER A 19 4.70 -32.49 -22.93
C SER A 19 3.59 -32.88 -21.96
N ALA A 20 3.54 -34.15 -21.53
CA ALA A 20 2.62 -34.57 -20.48
C ALA A 20 2.97 -33.93 -19.12
N GLY A 21 4.26 -33.81 -18.80
CA GLY A 21 4.73 -33.16 -17.58
C GLY A 21 4.43 -31.65 -17.56
N SER A 22 4.59 -30.96 -18.69
CA SER A 22 4.28 -29.53 -18.79
C SER A 22 2.78 -29.26 -18.71
N ALA A 23 1.95 -30.11 -19.32
CA ALA A 23 0.50 -30.04 -19.19
C ALA A 23 0.04 -30.19 -17.73
N ALA A 24 0.57 -31.19 -17.01
CA ALA A 24 0.25 -31.39 -15.60
C ALA A 24 0.70 -30.22 -14.71
N LEU A 25 1.86 -29.62 -15.00
CA LEU A 25 2.34 -28.44 -14.26
C LEU A 25 1.47 -27.20 -14.55
N GLN A 26 1.03 -27.03 -15.79
CA GLN A 26 0.14 -25.94 -16.18
C GLN A 26 -1.23 -26.08 -15.50
N GLU A 27 -1.76 -27.30 -15.40
CA GLU A 27 -3.01 -27.60 -14.70
C GLU A 27 -2.90 -27.36 -13.18
N ALA A 28 -1.79 -27.78 -12.56
CA ALA A 28 -1.51 -27.50 -11.16
C ALA A 28 -1.42 -26.00 -10.88
N ARG A 29 -0.71 -25.24 -11.73
CA ARG A 29 -0.63 -23.77 -11.62
C ARG A 29 -1.98 -23.10 -11.81
N ALA A 30 -2.82 -23.60 -12.71
CA ALA A 30 -4.18 -23.09 -12.89
C ALA A 30 -5.04 -23.34 -11.64
N ALA A 31 -4.94 -24.54 -11.05
CA ALA A 31 -5.65 -24.86 -9.81
C ALA A 31 -5.19 -24.01 -8.62
N ASP A 32 -3.88 -23.75 -8.50
CA ASP A 32 -3.33 -22.88 -7.45
C ASP A 32 -3.75 -21.42 -7.64
N ARG A 33 -3.82 -20.95 -8.89
CA ARG A 33 -4.33 -19.62 -9.22
C ARG A 33 -5.81 -19.48 -8.81
N VAL A 34 -6.65 -20.46 -9.13
CA VAL A 34 -8.07 -20.43 -8.73
C VAL A 34 -8.21 -20.40 -7.21
N LYS A 35 -7.44 -21.20 -6.47
CA LYS A 35 -7.43 -21.17 -5.00
C LYS A 35 -6.96 -19.83 -4.44
N ALA A 36 -5.96 -19.21 -5.07
CA ALA A 36 -5.48 -17.89 -4.67
C ALA A 36 -6.54 -16.80 -4.92
N GLU A 37 -7.24 -16.86 -6.05
CA GLU A 37 -8.34 -15.96 -6.39
C GLU A 37 -9.52 -16.13 -5.40
N GLU A 38 -9.89 -17.37 -5.05
CA GLU A 38 -10.92 -17.67 -4.04
C GLU A 38 -10.52 -17.18 -2.63
N ALA A 39 -9.26 -17.39 -2.22
CA ALA A 39 -8.76 -16.91 -0.94
C ALA A 39 -8.75 -15.37 -0.87
N THR A 40 -8.40 -14.71 -1.98
CA THR A 40 -8.43 -13.25 -2.07
C THR A 40 -9.87 -12.73 -1.99
N ALA A 41 -10.81 -13.36 -2.70
CA ALA A 41 -12.22 -12.99 -2.63
C ALA A 41 -12.81 -13.15 -1.22
N ALA A 42 -12.46 -14.24 -0.53
CA ALA A 42 -12.87 -14.48 0.86
C ALA A 42 -12.27 -13.44 1.83
N ALA A 43 -11.01 -13.05 1.64
CA ALA A 43 -10.37 -12.01 2.45
C ALA A 43 -11.03 -10.64 2.25
N VAL A 44 -11.38 -10.28 1.01
CA VAL A 44 -12.10 -9.04 0.69
C VAL A 44 -13.47 -9.02 1.36
N GLN A 45 -14.25 -10.11 1.26
CA GLN A 45 -15.56 -10.20 1.92
C GLN A 45 -15.46 -10.09 3.44
N ALA A 46 -14.44 -10.71 4.05
CA ALA A 46 -14.21 -10.61 5.49
C ALA A 46 -13.85 -9.19 5.92
N ALA A 47 -13.02 -8.48 5.14
CA ALA A 47 -12.67 -7.09 5.41
C ALA A 47 -13.87 -6.15 5.28
N GLU A 48 -14.71 -6.35 4.26
CA GLU A 48 -15.93 -5.56 4.05
C GLU A 48 -16.95 -5.79 5.18
N ALA A 49 -17.13 -7.04 5.61
CA ALA A 49 -17.98 -7.36 6.76
C ALA A 49 -17.46 -6.75 8.07
N ALA A 50 -16.14 -6.75 8.28
CA ALA A 50 -15.53 -6.11 9.45
C ALA A 50 -15.71 -4.58 9.42
N ALA A 51 -15.54 -3.94 8.26
CA ALA A 51 -15.75 -2.51 8.09
C ALA A 51 -17.22 -2.13 8.32
N ALA A 52 -18.16 -2.91 7.79
CA ALA A 52 -19.59 -2.71 8.04
C ALA A 52 -19.96 -2.89 9.52
N GLY A 53 -19.34 -3.87 10.21
CA GLY A 53 -19.50 -4.08 11.64
C GLY A 53 -19.01 -2.89 12.48
N ALA A 54 -17.84 -2.34 12.13
CA ALA A 54 -17.29 -1.16 12.80
C ALA A 54 -18.17 0.08 12.60
N ALA A 55 -18.62 0.33 11.37
CA ALA A 55 -19.50 1.46 11.06
C ALA A 55 -20.86 1.37 11.80
N ASN A 56 -21.43 0.17 11.93
CA ASN A 56 -22.65 -0.02 12.71
C ASN A 56 -22.42 0.23 14.22
N ALA A 57 -21.28 -0.21 14.76
CA ALA A 57 -20.94 0.04 16.16
C ALA A 57 -20.77 1.54 16.45
N GLU A 58 -20.12 2.28 15.55
CA GLU A 58 -20.01 3.75 15.64
C GLU A 58 -21.37 4.44 15.58
N LEU A 59 -22.26 4.01 14.69
CA LEU A 59 -23.63 4.55 14.60
C LEU A 59 -24.45 4.27 15.87
N GLU A 60 -24.34 3.08 16.44
CA GLU A 60 -25.00 2.74 17.71
C GLU A 60 -24.48 3.60 18.86
N GLN A 61 -23.16 3.80 18.95
CA GLN A 61 -22.57 4.68 19.95
C GLN A 61 -23.07 6.13 19.79
N ALA A 62 -23.06 6.67 18.57
CA ALA A 62 -23.54 8.03 18.31
C ALA A 62 -25.03 8.19 18.68
N LEU A 63 -25.86 7.17 18.39
CA LEU A 63 -27.27 7.18 18.79
C LEU A 63 -27.46 7.18 20.30
N ASP A 64 -26.66 6.42 21.03
CA ASP A 64 -26.73 6.39 22.49
C ASP A 64 -26.23 7.70 23.12
N GLU A 65 -25.16 8.30 22.57
CA GLU A 65 -24.69 9.64 22.95
C GLU A 65 -25.79 10.69 22.74
N GLU A 66 -26.43 10.72 21.57
CA GLU A 66 -27.55 11.62 21.26
C GLU A 66 -28.76 11.40 22.18
N ARG A 67 -29.08 10.15 22.54
CA ARG A 67 -30.14 9.84 23.50
C ARG A 67 -29.82 10.41 24.89
N THR A 68 -28.58 10.28 25.34
CA THR A 68 -28.16 10.84 26.64
C THR A 68 -28.16 12.36 26.63
N ALA A 69 -27.71 13.00 25.55
CA ALA A 69 -27.76 14.44 25.38
C ALA A 69 -29.21 14.96 25.38
N ASN A 70 -30.11 14.29 24.65
CA ASN A 70 -31.54 14.64 24.66
C ASN A 70 -32.18 14.48 26.05
N ALA A 71 -31.87 13.40 26.77
CA ALA A 71 -32.36 13.22 28.14
C ALA A 71 -31.89 14.34 29.09
N GLN A 72 -30.63 14.77 28.98
CA GLN A 72 -30.10 15.90 29.75
C GLN A 72 -30.80 17.22 29.37
N LEU A 73 -31.05 17.46 28.08
CA LEU A 73 -31.76 18.66 27.62
C LEU A 73 -33.21 18.68 28.10
N GLU A 74 -33.92 17.56 28.05
CA GLU A 74 -35.28 17.44 28.59
C GLU A 74 -35.31 17.77 30.09
N GLU A 75 -34.33 17.30 30.86
CA GLU A 75 -34.24 17.63 32.28
C GLU A 75 -33.94 19.11 32.52
N ARG A 76 -33.01 19.71 31.75
CA ARG A 76 -32.75 21.16 31.81
C ARG A 76 -34.01 21.96 31.45
N VAL A 77 -34.75 21.54 30.43
CA VAL A 77 -36.01 22.19 30.03
C VAL A 77 -37.05 22.08 31.13
N LYS A 78 -37.20 20.91 31.79
CA LYS A 78 -38.11 20.75 32.94
C LYS A 78 -37.71 21.66 34.10
N VAL A 79 -36.43 21.72 34.44
CA VAL A 79 -35.91 22.60 35.50
C VAL A 79 -36.16 24.07 35.15
N LEU A 80 -35.89 24.49 33.91
CA LEU A 80 -36.16 25.86 33.47
C LEU A 80 -37.66 26.19 33.50
N HIS A 81 -38.54 25.27 33.08
CA HIS A 81 -39.98 25.46 33.18
C HIS A 81 -40.45 25.54 34.64
N ALA A 82 -39.89 24.73 35.54
CA ALA A 82 -40.20 24.80 36.96
C ALA A 82 -39.79 26.17 37.55
N ARG A 83 -38.58 26.65 37.24
CA ARG A 83 -38.08 27.97 37.65
C ARG A 83 -38.92 29.11 37.09
N LEU A 84 -39.32 29.02 35.82
CA LEU A 84 -40.20 30.01 35.19
C LEU A 84 -41.55 30.08 35.91
N LYS A 85 -42.14 28.91 36.22
CA LYS A 85 -43.41 28.83 36.95
C LYS A 85 -43.29 29.34 38.39
N GLU A 86 -42.17 29.09 39.08
CA GLU A 86 -41.89 29.66 40.40
C GLU A 86 -41.73 31.18 40.34
N ALA A 87 -41.06 31.73 39.33
CA ALA A 87 -40.95 33.17 39.11
C ALA A 87 -42.31 33.81 38.79
N GLU A 88 -43.12 33.17 37.95
CA GLU A 88 -44.49 33.61 37.63
C GLU A 88 -45.43 33.50 38.85
N GLY A 89 -45.31 32.46 39.66
CA GLY A 89 -46.09 32.26 40.89
C GLY A 89 -45.66 33.15 42.05
N GLY A 90 -44.38 33.52 42.10
CA GLY A 90 -43.80 34.47 43.07
C GLY A 90 -44.12 35.94 42.77
N THR A 91 -44.72 36.24 41.62
CA THR A 91 -45.12 37.62 41.23
C THR A 91 -46.45 38.05 41.88
N SER A 92 -47.02 37.23 42.77
CA SER A 92 -48.14 37.64 43.63
C SER A 92 -47.62 38.38 44.87
N ALA A 93 -47.62 39.72 44.76
CA ALA A 93 -47.52 40.72 45.83
C ALA A 93 -46.12 41.02 46.40
N GLY A 94 -45.27 41.62 45.58
CA GLY A 94 -44.13 42.42 46.02
C GLY A 94 -43.47 43.06 44.81
N THR A 95 -43.28 44.38 44.82
CA THR A 95 -42.34 45.03 43.90
C THR A 95 -41.03 44.26 43.96
N ALA A 96 -40.55 43.72 42.84
CA ALA A 96 -39.24 43.06 42.76
C ALA A 96 -38.25 43.94 43.53
N SER A 97 -37.68 43.40 44.60
CA SER A 97 -36.76 44.18 45.41
C SER A 97 -35.55 44.50 44.54
N ASP A 98 -34.90 45.65 44.75
CA ASP A 98 -33.68 46.01 44.01
C ASP A 98 -32.62 44.90 44.13
N GLU A 99 -32.65 44.09 45.19
CA GLU A 99 -31.81 42.90 45.39
C GLU A 99 -32.17 41.75 44.44
N ASP A 100 -33.44 41.47 44.16
CA ASP A 100 -33.84 40.40 43.22
C ASP A 100 -33.49 40.78 41.77
N VAL A 101 -33.64 42.06 41.43
CA VAL A 101 -33.23 42.59 40.12
C VAL A 101 -31.71 42.56 40.00
N ALA A 102 -30.98 42.91 41.06
CA ALA A 102 -29.52 42.82 41.09
C ALA A 102 -29.02 41.36 41.01
N ALA A 103 -29.70 40.42 41.66
CA ALA A 103 -29.38 38.99 41.58
C ALA A 103 -29.61 38.43 40.17
N MET A 104 -30.74 38.77 39.54
CA MET A 104 -31.00 38.41 38.13
C MET A 104 -30.00 39.07 37.16
N GLN A 105 -29.59 40.32 37.41
CA GLN A 105 -28.56 40.99 36.61
C GLN A 105 -27.19 40.34 36.76
N ALA A 106 -26.82 39.90 37.97
CA ALA A 106 -25.57 39.20 38.22
C ALA A 106 -25.54 37.81 37.57
N GLU A 107 -26.63 37.05 37.62
CA GLU A 107 -26.75 35.77 36.91
C GLU A 107 -26.71 35.95 35.37
N LEU A 108 -27.35 37.00 34.84
CA LEU A 108 -27.27 37.33 33.42
C LEU A 108 -25.86 37.75 32.99
N GLU A 109 -25.12 38.47 33.84
CA GLU A 109 -23.71 38.77 33.58
C GLU A 109 -22.83 37.51 33.62
N LEU A 110 -23.09 36.59 34.55
CA LEU A 110 -22.34 35.34 34.67
C LEU A 110 -22.60 34.43 33.45
N LEU A 111 -23.87 34.27 33.05
CA LEU A 111 -24.24 33.55 31.83
C LEU A 111 -23.72 34.23 30.55
N ARG A 112 -23.61 35.57 30.54
CA ARG A 112 -23.03 36.31 29.41
C ARG A 112 -21.52 36.14 29.33
N ASN A 113 -20.85 35.97 30.47
CA ASN A 113 -19.42 35.68 30.53
C ASN A 113 -19.13 34.20 30.18
N GLU A 114 -19.97 33.25 30.61
CA GLU A 114 -19.84 31.82 30.27
C GLU A 114 -20.24 31.51 28.82
N ALA A 115 -21.41 31.96 28.36
CA ALA A 115 -21.86 31.73 26.97
C ALA A 115 -21.12 32.63 25.95
N GLY A 116 -20.33 33.57 26.44
CA GLY A 116 -19.65 34.58 25.65
C GLY A 116 -18.16 34.63 25.87
N ASP A 117 -17.52 33.59 26.44
CA ASP A 117 -16.07 33.60 26.67
C ASP A 117 -15.35 33.80 25.34
N PRO A 118 -14.84 35.03 25.08
CA PRO A 118 -14.23 35.34 23.79
C PRO A 118 -12.98 34.50 23.57
N ALA A 119 -12.35 34.01 24.65
CA ALA A 119 -11.16 33.18 24.58
C ALA A 119 -11.47 31.79 24.00
N GLU A 120 -12.57 31.15 24.40
CA GLU A 120 -12.97 29.85 23.85
C GLU A 120 -13.36 29.97 22.38
N LYS A 121 -14.10 31.03 22.02
CA LYS A 121 -14.45 31.32 20.62
C LYS A 121 -13.22 31.63 19.76
N GLU A 122 -12.23 32.33 20.31
CA GLU A 122 -10.97 32.62 19.62
C GLU A 122 -10.10 31.36 19.49
N ALA A 123 -10.08 30.49 20.51
CA ALA A 123 -9.42 29.19 20.46
C ALA A 123 -10.05 28.25 19.43
N LEU A 124 -11.38 28.18 19.36
CA LEU A 124 -12.07 27.40 18.33
C LEU A 124 -11.81 27.96 16.93
N ARG A 125 -11.74 29.29 16.78
CA ARG A 125 -11.40 29.92 15.48
C ARG A 125 -9.95 29.64 15.08
N SER A 126 -9.01 29.68 16.01
CA SER A 126 -7.61 29.36 15.71
C SER A 126 -7.44 27.88 15.36
N GLU A 127 -8.20 26.99 16.03
CA GLU A 127 -8.21 25.57 15.74
C GLU A 127 -8.82 25.26 14.37
N VAL A 128 -9.95 25.89 14.02
CA VAL A 128 -10.53 25.78 12.67
C VAL A 128 -9.56 26.29 11.61
N ALA A 129 -8.86 27.40 11.86
CA ALA A 129 -7.85 27.92 10.94
C ALA A 129 -6.66 26.94 10.79
N ARG A 130 -6.22 26.33 11.88
CA ARG A 130 -5.17 25.30 11.90
C ARG A 130 -5.58 24.06 11.11
N LEU A 131 -6.77 23.52 11.37
CA LEU A 131 -7.31 22.35 10.68
C LEU A 131 -7.51 22.62 9.19
N LYS A 132 -7.99 23.82 8.83
CA LYS A 132 -8.11 24.24 7.44
C LYS A 132 -6.74 24.29 6.74
N GLY A 133 -5.73 24.85 7.40
CA GLY A 133 -4.35 24.85 6.87
C GLY A 133 -3.77 23.45 6.71
N GLN A 134 -4.05 22.54 7.64
CA GLN A 134 -3.64 21.13 7.52
C GLN A 134 -4.33 20.42 6.36
N LEU A 135 -5.64 20.65 6.16
CA LEU A 135 -6.38 20.09 5.03
C LEU A 135 -5.87 20.61 3.68
N GLU A 136 -5.58 21.91 3.59
CA GLU A 136 -4.99 22.50 2.38
C GLU A 136 -3.59 21.94 2.10
N ALA A 137 -2.75 21.78 3.13
CA ALA A 137 -1.44 21.17 2.97
C ALA A 137 -1.54 19.70 2.52
N ALA A 138 -2.40 18.90 3.15
CA ALA A 138 -2.64 17.51 2.76
C ALA A 138 -3.17 17.39 1.33
N ALA A 139 -4.07 18.27 0.91
CA ALA A 139 -4.57 18.31 -0.46
C ALA A 139 -3.48 18.63 -1.48
N ASN A 140 -2.57 19.56 -1.15
CA ASN A 140 -1.44 19.89 -2.02
C ASN A 140 -0.44 18.75 -2.12
N THR A 141 -0.12 18.07 -1.01
CA THR A 141 0.73 16.87 -1.03
C THR A 141 0.11 15.77 -1.88
N ALA A 142 -1.18 15.46 -1.67
CA ALA A 142 -1.89 14.46 -2.45
C ALA A 142 -1.94 14.80 -3.96
N ALA A 143 -2.05 16.08 -4.31
CA ALA A 143 -1.99 16.52 -5.71
C ALA A 143 -0.59 16.31 -6.32
N SER A 144 0.47 16.63 -5.58
CA SER A 144 1.86 16.42 -6.00
C SER A 144 2.19 14.92 -6.16
N ASP A 145 1.75 14.09 -5.22
CA ASP A 145 1.96 12.63 -5.27
C ASP A 145 1.21 12.03 -6.47
N LYS A 146 0.00 12.54 -6.76
CA LYS A 146 -0.77 12.11 -7.92
C LYS A 146 -0.06 12.47 -9.23
N GLU A 147 0.49 13.67 -9.35
CA GLU A 147 1.26 14.10 -10.53
C GLU A 147 2.49 13.22 -10.74
N ALA A 148 3.24 12.92 -9.67
CA ALA A 148 4.39 12.01 -9.72
C ALA A 148 4.01 10.60 -10.19
N LEU A 149 2.91 10.04 -9.67
CA LEU A 149 2.42 8.71 -10.09
C LEU A 149 1.91 8.71 -11.55
N GLU A 150 1.32 9.81 -12.02
CA GLU A 150 0.92 9.95 -13.42
C GLU A 150 2.15 9.97 -14.34
N ASP A 151 3.20 10.69 -13.97
CA ASP A 151 4.47 10.71 -14.71
C ASP A 151 5.12 9.31 -14.77
N GLU A 152 5.25 8.63 -13.64
CA GLU A 152 5.78 7.25 -13.57
C GLU A 152 4.97 6.28 -14.46
N LEU A 153 3.64 6.41 -14.47
CA LEU A 153 2.79 5.58 -15.32
C LEU A 153 3.01 5.85 -16.81
N THR A 154 3.26 7.10 -17.20
CA THR A 154 3.57 7.43 -18.60
C THR A 154 4.92 6.86 -19.03
N GLU A 155 5.94 6.95 -18.17
CA GLU A 155 7.27 6.38 -18.41
C GLU A 155 7.22 4.85 -18.53
N ALA A 156 6.51 4.19 -17.61
CA ALA A 156 6.33 2.74 -17.63
C ALA A 156 5.60 2.26 -18.90
N LYS A 157 4.63 3.04 -19.41
CA LYS A 157 3.94 2.75 -20.68
C LYS A 157 4.88 2.90 -21.87
N ALA A 158 5.67 3.98 -21.92
CA ALA A 158 6.64 4.20 -22.98
C ALA A 158 7.70 3.08 -23.02
N ALA A 159 8.18 2.64 -21.86
CA ALA A 159 9.10 1.50 -21.76
C ALA A 159 8.46 0.19 -22.25
N ASN A 160 7.20 -0.06 -21.91
CA ASN A 160 6.45 -1.23 -22.41
C ASN A 160 6.29 -1.21 -23.93
N ASP A 161 5.97 -0.07 -24.53
CA ASP A 161 5.80 0.05 -25.98
C ASP A 161 7.14 -0.12 -26.70
N ALA A 162 8.24 0.39 -26.13
CA ALA A 162 9.59 0.16 -26.65
C ALA A 162 9.98 -1.32 -26.62
N LEU A 163 9.70 -2.03 -25.51
CA LEU A 163 9.94 -3.48 -25.40
C LEU A 163 9.08 -4.28 -26.39
N LYS A 164 7.81 -3.92 -26.58
CA LYS A 164 6.95 -4.55 -27.59
C LYS A 164 7.50 -4.36 -29.01
N ALA A 165 7.95 -3.15 -29.35
CA ALA A 165 8.56 -2.89 -30.65
C ALA A 165 9.85 -3.71 -30.87
N GLN A 166 10.67 -3.91 -29.82
CA GLN A 166 11.85 -4.77 -29.90
C GLN A 166 11.47 -6.25 -30.11
N LEU A 167 10.43 -6.73 -29.46
CA LEU A 167 9.92 -8.09 -29.65
C LEU A 167 9.33 -8.32 -31.06
N GLU A 168 8.66 -7.31 -31.63
CA GLU A 168 8.12 -7.38 -33.01
C GLU A 168 9.21 -7.24 -34.08
N ALA A 169 10.33 -6.59 -33.78
CA ALA A 169 11.47 -6.48 -34.71
C ALA A 169 12.36 -7.74 -34.74
N ALA A 170 12.36 -8.55 -33.69
CA ALA A 170 13.12 -9.79 -33.58
C ALA A 170 12.87 -10.82 -34.71
N PRO A 171 11.65 -11.10 -35.19
CA PRO A 171 11.40 -12.08 -36.26
C PRO A 171 11.86 -11.63 -37.66
N ALA A 172 12.20 -10.36 -37.87
CA ALA A 172 12.69 -9.88 -39.17
C ALA A 172 14.17 -10.27 -39.44
N ALA A 173 14.91 -10.71 -38.41
CA ALA A 173 16.35 -10.97 -38.47
C ALA A 173 16.73 -12.45 -38.68
N GLU A 174 15.77 -13.39 -38.72
CA GLU A 174 16.04 -14.84 -38.72
C GLU A 174 16.43 -15.47 -40.08
N ASN A 175 16.63 -14.69 -41.16
CA ASN A 175 16.69 -15.23 -42.53
C ASN A 175 18.04 -15.06 -43.28
N THR A 176 19.19 -15.23 -42.63
CA THR A 176 20.48 -15.38 -43.35
C THR A 176 21.41 -16.48 -42.78
N PRO A 177 22.02 -17.36 -43.61
CA PRO A 177 22.89 -18.45 -43.15
C PRO A 177 24.31 -17.96 -42.84
N VAL A 178 24.99 -18.59 -41.87
CA VAL A 178 26.30 -18.14 -41.37
C VAL A 178 27.27 -19.31 -41.23
N GLU A 179 28.42 -19.15 -41.87
CA GLU A 179 29.58 -20.04 -41.82
C GLU A 179 30.39 -19.86 -40.52
N SER A 180 31.05 -20.92 -40.10
CA SER A 180 31.60 -21.19 -38.77
C SER A 180 32.89 -20.42 -38.39
N ALA A 181 32.91 -19.83 -37.18
CA ALA A 181 34.13 -19.64 -36.37
C ALA A 181 33.81 -19.52 -34.85
N ASP A 182 34.69 -20.14 -34.06
CA ASP A 182 34.83 -20.15 -32.59
C ASP A 182 33.75 -20.83 -31.73
N ALA A 183 34.13 -21.99 -31.17
CA ALA A 183 33.40 -22.63 -30.07
C ALA A 183 33.42 -21.70 -28.84
N PRO A 184 32.28 -21.46 -28.17
CA PRO A 184 32.24 -20.61 -26.98
C PRO A 184 33.10 -21.23 -25.87
N ASP A 185 33.96 -20.42 -25.25
CA ASP A 185 34.77 -20.83 -24.09
C ASP A 185 33.86 -21.13 -22.90
N VAL A 186 33.53 -22.42 -22.76
CA VAL A 186 32.64 -22.95 -21.71
C VAL A 186 33.15 -22.61 -20.31
N ASN A 187 34.46 -22.43 -20.13
CA ASN A 187 35.04 -22.06 -18.84
C ASN A 187 34.69 -20.61 -18.48
N ALA A 188 34.79 -19.68 -19.44
CA ALA A 188 34.41 -18.29 -19.23
C ALA A 188 32.90 -18.13 -18.95
N GLU A 189 32.07 -18.96 -19.57
CA GLU A 189 30.63 -18.99 -19.31
C GLU A 189 30.31 -19.57 -17.92
N LEU A 190 31.02 -20.63 -17.49
CA LEU A 190 30.88 -21.20 -16.13
C LEU A 190 31.33 -20.22 -15.03
N GLU A 191 32.39 -19.44 -15.27
CA GLU A 191 32.83 -18.40 -14.34
C GLU A 191 31.77 -17.31 -14.16
N ARG A 192 31.18 -16.81 -15.26
CA ARG A 192 30.06 -15.85 -15.20
C ARG A 192 28.85 -16.40 -14.48
N GLN A 193 28.52 -17.67 -14.69
CA GLN A 193 27.41 -18.33 -14.01
C GLN A 193 27.67 -18.48 -12.51
N ASN A 194 28.89 -18.83 -12.10
CA ASN A 194 29.26 -18.92 -10.69
C ASN A 194 29.23 -17.53 -10.01
N GLU A 195 29.70 -16.48 -10.67
CA GLU A 195 29.59 -15.11 -10.15
C GLU A 195 28.14 -14.66 -9.98
N ALA A 196 27.28 -15.00 -10.94
CA ALA A 196 25.84 -14.71 -10.85
C ALA A 196 25.18 -15.47 -9.69
N LEU A 197 25.56 -16.73 -9.46
CA LEU A 197 25.05 -17.53 -8.33
C LEU A 197 25.49 -16.97 -6.97
N VAL A 198 26.74 -16.50 -6.86
CA VAL A 198 27.24 -15.87 -5.62
C VAL A 198 26.51 -14.57 -5.32
N ARG A 199 26.25 -13.74 -6.35
CA ARG A 199 25.44 -12.51 -6.18
C ARG A 199 24.02 -12.85 -5.73
N LEU A 200 23.36 -13.79 -6.40
CA LEU A 200 22.02 -14.22 -6.03
C LEU A 200 21.94 -14.78 -4.60
N ASP A 201 22.94 -15.55 -4.15
CA ASP A 201 22.98 -16.04 -2.77
C ASP A 201 23.13 -14.90 -1.76
N SER A 202 23.97 -13.90 -2.06
CA SER A 202 24.10 -12.71 -1.21
C SER A 202 22.81 -11.89 -1.15
N GLU A 203 22.08 -11.77 -2.26
CA GLU A 203 20.79 -11.07 -2.33
C GLU A 203 19.70 -11.84 -1.57
N LEU A 204 19.67 -13.18 -1.67
CA LEU A 204 18.75 -14.00 -0.90
C LEU A 204 19.03 -13.93 0.60
N GLN A 205 20.29 -13.82 1.01
CA GLN A 205 20.66 -13.61 2.41
C GLN A 205 20.20 -12.23 2.91
N GLN A 206 20.41 -11.18 2.13
CA GLN A 206 19.92 -9.83 2.45
C GLN A 206 18.39 -9.77 2.54
N LEU A 207 17.68 -10.41 1.60
CA LEU A 207 16.22 -10.47 1.61
C LEU A 207 15.68 -11.22 2.84
N ARG A 208 16.34 -12.32 3.24
CA ARG A 208 15.98 -13.06 4.45
C ARG A 208 16.18 -12.19 5.69
N GLN A 209 17.29 -11.47 5.78
CA GLN A 209 17.58 -10.58 6.90
C GLN A 209 16.54 -9.44 6.99
N ALA A 210 16.25 -8.77 5.87
CA ALA A 210 15.21 -7.73 5.83
C ALA A 210 13.82 -8.27 6.22
N ASN A 211 13.49 -9.50 5.80
CA ASN A 211 12.24 -10.16 6.19
C ASN A 211 12.19 -10.54 7.69
N GLU A 212 13.32 -10.90 8.29
CA GLU A 212 13.40 -11.15 9.73
C GLU A 212 13.23 -9.84 10.53
N GLU A 213 13.88 -8.77 10.10
CA GLU A 213 13.76 -7.43 10.68
C GLU A 213 12.32 -6.90 10.58
N LEU A 214 11.67 -7.07 9.43
CA LEU A 214 10.28 -6.65 9.21
C LEU A 214 9.31 -7.47 10.08
N ARG A 215 9.55 -8.78 10.27
CA ARG A 215 8.77 -9.60 11.21
C ARG A 215 8.96 -9.16 12.65
N ALA A 216 10.19 -8.83 13.05
CA ALA A 216 10.49 -8.33 14.39
C ALA A 216 9.82 -6.98 14.66
N SER A 217 9.90 -6.05 13.72
CA SER A 217 9.23 -4.74 13.78
C SER A 217 7.71 -4.88 13.88
N ASN A 218 7.10 -5.74 13.06
CA ASN A 218 5.68 -6.03 13.15
C ASN A 218 5.26 -6.69 14.47
N ALA A 219 6.12 -7.53 15.07
CA ALA A 219 5.87 -8.09 16.40
C ALA A 219 5.91 -6.99 17.47
N ALA A 220 6.90 -6.09 17.43
CA ALA A 220 7.02 -4.96 18.35
C ALA A 220 5.83 -3.99 18.23
N LEU A 221 5.37 -3.67 17.01
CA LEU A 221 4.18 -2.84 16.80
C LEU A 221 2.90 -3.50 17.33
N ARG A 222 2.74 -4.82 17.16
CA ARG A 222 1.60 -5.54 17.74
C ARG A 222 1.65 -5.52 19.26
N GLU A 223 2.83 -5.66 19.86
CA GLU A 223 3.01 -5.58 21.31
C GLU A 223 2.75 -4.16 21.85
N ALA A 224 3.24 -3.12 21.17
CA ALA A 224 2.98 -1.72 21.54
C ALA A 224 1.49 -1.33 21.39
N ASN A 225 0.83 -1.79 20.31
CA ASN A 225 -0.60 -1.61 20.12
C ASN A 225 -1.42 -2.39 21.18
N ALA A 226 -1.00 -3.59 21.56
CA ALA A 226 -1.62 -4.36 22.64
C ALA A 226 -1.44 -3.70 24.02
N GLN A 227 -0.40 -2.88 24.19
CA GLN A 227 -0.16 -2.06 25.38
C GLN A 227 -0.85 -0.68 25.33
N SER A 228 -1.58 -0.35 24.25
CA SER A 228 -2.20 0.96 24.00
C SER A 228 -1.24 2.16 24.13
N LEU A 229 0.06 1.94 23.91
CA LEU A 229 1.07 2.98 23.92
C LEU A 229 1.45 3.30 22.47
N GLY A 230 0.84 4.35 21.92
CA GLY A 230 1.24 4.93 20.64
C GLY A 230 2.58 5.67 20.78
N ASP A 231 3.68 4.92 20.84
CA ASP A 231 5.02 5.50 20.91
C ASP A 231 5.50 5.91 19.51
N ALA A 232 5.61 7.23 19.31
CA ALA A 232 6.10 7.83 18.06
C ALA A 232 7.50 7.32 17.65
N GLY A 233 8.31 6.85 18.62
CA GLY A 233 9.61 6.24 18.33
C GLY A 233 9.49 4.94 17.53
N LEU A 234 8.55 4.06 17.90
CA LEU A 234 8.35 2.77 17.23
C LEU A 234 7.76 2.93 15.83
N ILE A 235 6.90 3.94 15.63
CA ILE A 235 6.38 4.30 14.31
C ILE A 235 7.51 4.74 13.39
N ASN A 236 8.42 5.60 13.88
CA ASN A 236 9.58 6.04 13.09
C ASN A 236 10.53 4.87 12.76
N THR A 237 10.81 3.99 13.72
CA THR A 237 11.65 2.79 13.47
C THR A 237 11.00 1.83 12.47
N ALA A 238 9.68 1.65 12.53
CA ALA A 238 8.96 0.84 11.56
C ALA A 238 8.96 1.47 10.16
N MET A 239 8.77 2.79 10.07
CA MET A 239 8.83 3.52 8.81
C MET A 239 10.25 3.49 8.20
N GLU A 240 11.30 3.61 9.03
CA GLU A 240 12.69 3.44 8.59
C GLU A 240 12.96 2.03 8.05
N ALA A 241 12.45 0.99 8.71
CA ALA A 241 12.56 -0.39 8.24
C ALA A 241 11.79 -0.63 6.92
N GLU A 242 10.65 0.03 6.73
CA GLU A 242 9.88 -0.03 5.49
C GLU A 242 10.63 0.66 4.33
N ILE A 243 11.21 1.84 4.59
CA ILE A 243 12.05 2.55 3.60
C ILE A 243 13.27 1.69 3.22
N GLU A 244 13.92 1.05 4.18
CA GLU A 244 15.07 0.19 3.91
C GLU A 244 14.66 -1.08 3.14
N GLY A 245 13.50 -1.66 3.45
CA GLY A 245 12.92 -2.76 2.69
C GLY A 245 12.60 -2.39 1.24
N LEU A 246 12.03 -1.20 1.00
CA LEU A 246 11.76 -0.69 -0.34
C LEU A 246 13.05 -0.45 -1.14
N ARG A 247 14.10 0.10 -0.50
CA ARG A 247 15.41 0.25 -1.13
C ARG A 247 16.04 -1.09 -1.48
N ALA A 248 15.95 -2.08 -0.59
CA ALA A 248 16.47 -3.42 -0.85
C ALA A 248 15.72 -4.10 -2.01
N ALA A 249 14.40 -3.94 -2.09
CA ALA A 249 13.60 -4.42 -3.22
C ALA A 249 14.02 -3.75 -4.53
N GLN A 250 14.13 -2.41 -4.54
CA GLN A 250 14.58 -1.66 -5.71
C GLN A 250 16.00 -2.03 -6.15
N ALA A 251 16.92 -2.27 -5.20
CA ALA A 251 18.27 -2.73 -5.49
C ALA A 251 18.28 -4.13 -6.12
N SER A 252 17.41 -5.04 -5.65
CA SER A 252 17.23 -6.36 -6.26
C SER A 252 16.67 -6.26 -7.67
N ASP A 253 15.64 -5.43 -7.88
CA ASP A 253 15.06 -5.21 -9.21
C ASP A 253 16.10 -4.63 -10.18
N GLN A 254 16.90 -3.66 -9.73
CA GLN A 254 17.98 -3.09 -10.54
C GLN A 254 19.09 -4.11 -10.84
N ALA A 255 19.43 -4.99 -9.89
CA ALA A 255 20.39 -6.07 -10.11
C ALA A 255 19.87 -7.11 -11.10
N GLN A 256 18.59 -7.47 -11.03
CA GLN A 256 17.94 -8.35 -11.99
C GLN A 256 17.93 -7.74 -13.40
N VAL A 257 17.60 -6.45 -13.52
CA VAL A 257 17.68 -5.71 -14.79
C VAL A 257 19.11 -5.74 -15.35
N ASN A 258 20.11 -5.46 -14.53
CA ASN A 258 21.52 -5.51 -14.95
C ASN A 258 21.96 -6.92 -15.35
N ALA A 259 21.51 -7.96 -14.66
CA ALA A 259 21.80 -9.36 -15.01
C ALA A 259 21.14 -9.77 -16.34
N VAL A 260 19.92 -9.30 -16.59
CA VAL A 260 19.24 -9.48 -17.88
C VAL A 260 20.00 -8.75 -18.98
N LEU A 261 20.37 -7.47 -18.78
CA LEU A 261 21.18 -6.71 -19.72
C LEU A 261 22.52 -7.40 -20.02
N ALA A 262 23.23 -7.88 -18.99
CA ALA A 262 24.49 -8.58 -19.16
C ALA A 262 24.37 -9.92 -19.90
N LYS A 263 23.20 -10.59 -19.84
CA LYS A 263 22.90 -11.78 -20.66
C LYS A 263 22.50 -11.41 -22.08
N LEU A 264 21.82 -10.28 -22.27
CA LEU A 264 21.40 -9.79 -23.57
C LEU A 264 22.56 -9.16 -24.36
N GLU A 265 23.55 -8.57 -23.69
CA GLU A 265 24.69 -7.90 -24.32
C GLU A 265 25.58 -8.82 -25.19
N PRO A 266 26.00 -10.03 -24.76
CA PRO A 266 26.71 -10.96 -25.62
C PRO A 266 25.80 -11.52 -26.73
N LEU A 267 24.48 -11.62 -26.50
CA LEU A 267 23.53 -12.00 -27.55
C LEU A 267 23.38 -10.90 -28.61
N LEU A 268 23.44 -9.63 -28.21
CA LEU A 268 23.45 -8.46 -29.09
C LEU A 268 24.78 -8.30 -29.83
N VAL A 269 25.91 -8.57 -29.17
CA VAL A 269 27.24 -8.55 -29.80
C VAL A 269 27.42 -9.73 -30.75
N ASN A 270 26.93 -10.92 -30.41
CA ASN A 270 26.90 -12.06 -31.34
C ASN A 270 25.96 -11.82 -32.52
N ALA A 271 24.83 -11.14 -32.30
CA ALA A 271 23.96 -10.68 -33.39
C ALA A 271 24.62 -9.61 -34.27
N ARG A 272 25.59 -8.85 -33.74
CA ARG A 272 26.31 -7.77 -34.43
C ARG A 272 27.63 -8.21 -35.07
N ASN A 273 28.23 -9.30 -34.59
CA ASN A 273 29.45 -9.94 -35.10
C ASN A 273 29.17 -11.15 -36.00
N LEU A 274 27.89 -11.44 -36.25
CA LEU A 274 27.50 -12.38 -37.29
C LEU A 274 28.06 -11.86 -38.62
N PRO A 275 29.00 -12.56 -39.28
CA PRO A 275 29.60 -12.05 -40.50
C PRO A 275 28.50 -11.83 -41.53
N GLU A 276 28.46 -10.62 -42.09
CA GLU A 276 27.84 -10.38 -43.38
C GLU A 276 28.53 -11.32 -44.38
N GLY A 277 27.99 -12.51 -44.59
CA GLY A 277 28.70 -13.62 -45.24
C GLY A 277 27.89 -14.29 -46.34
N GLU A 278 28.19 -13.87 -47.57
CA GLU A 278 28.37 -14.68 -48.80
C GLU A 278 27.38 -15.81 -49.16
N GLU A 279 26.85 -15.64 -50.38
CA GLU A 279 26.14 -16.61 -51.21
C GLU A 279 26.95 -17.89 -51.47
N VAL A 280 26.40 -19.07 -51.15
CA VAL A 280 26.36 -20.27 -52.02
C VAL A 280 25.13 -21.13 -51.71
#